data_AF-A0A2S7TLY5-F1
#
_entry.id   AF-A0A2S7TLY5-F1
#
_cell.length_a   1.000
_cell.length_b   1.000
_cell.length_c   1.000
_cell.angle_alpha   90.00
_cell.angle_beta   90.00
_cell.angle_gamma   90.00
#
_symmetry.space_group_name_H-M   'P 1'
#
loop_
_entity.id
_entity.type
_entity.pdbx_description
1 polymer ?
#
loop_
_entity_poly.entity_id
_entity_poly.type
_entity_poly.pdbx_seq_one_letter_code
_entity_poly.pdbx_strand_id
1 'polypeptide(L)'
;MKREIITTADGSNTIHIPEWNEQYHSKHGAIQEAYHVFIRNGLEQISKENIAILEIGFGTGLNCLITLLESNKTIHYIGVEAYPVALEELKKLNYTDNLNGKNKANYFQVIHACPWDVKQQISKQFSLTKQKKFFQEITDVNTYDLIYFDAFGARVQPELWTEKIFTIMYNSLRENGILVTYAAKGTIRRAMIAVGFSVERLPGPPGKREMLRATK
;
A
#
# COMPACT_ATOMS: atom_id res chain seq x y z
N MET A 1 -4.36 -19.27 -10.71
CA MET A 1 -3.08 -18.59 -10.92
C MET A 1 -2.09 -19.16 -9.93
N LYS A 2 -0.93 -19.64 -10.39
CA LYS A 2 0.10 -20.19 -9.52
C LYS A 2 0.74 -19.05 -8.72
N ARG A 3 1.06 -19.31 -7.47
CA ARG A 3 1.71 -18.37 -6.56
C ARG A 3 2.86 -19.07 -5.87
N GLU A 4 4.04 -18.47 -5.94
CA GLU A 4 5.29 -19.03 -5.42
C GLU A 4 5.88 -18.06 -4.39
N ILE A 5 6.36 -18.58 -3.27
CA ILE A 5 7.07 -17.75 -2.29
C ILE A 5 8.53 -17.67 -2.70
N ILE A 6 9.06 -16.46 -2.83
CA ILE A 6 10.48 -16.22 -3.09
C ILE A 6 11.05 -15.28 -2.03
N THR A 7 12.34 -15.45 -1.72
CA THR A 7 13.07 -14.55 -0.82
C THR A 7 13.65 -13.39 -1.60
N THR A 8 13.44 -12.17 -1.12
CA THR A 8 13.95 -10.93 -1.70
C THR A 8 15.35 -10.60 -1.17
N ALA A 9 16.01 -9.61 -1.74
CA ALA A 9 17.39 -9.25 -1.37
C ALA A 9 17.54 -8.72 0.07
N ASP A 10 16.46 -8.32 0.74
CA ASP A 10 16.48 -7.91 2.16
C ASP A 10 16.14 -9.05 3.14
N GLY A 11 16.02 -10.28 2.65
CA GLY A 11 15.67 -11.47 3.46
C GLY A 11 14.17 -11.68 3.68
N SER A 12 13.34 -10.69 3.37
CA SER A 12 11.88 -10.84 3.43
C SER A 12 11.32 -11.61 2.23
N ASN A 13 10.19 -12.27 2.43
CA ASN A 13 9.50 -13.05 1.41
C ASN A 13 8.52 -12.19 0.61
N THR A 14 8.33 -12.54 -0.65
CA THR A 14 7.26 -12.01 -1.49
C THR A 14 6.56 -13.15 -2.23
N ILE A 15 5.32 -12.89 -2.66
CA ILE A 15 4.56 -13.81 -3.51
C ILE A 15 4.87 -13.44 -4.96
N HIS A 16 5.40 -14.39 -5.71
CA HIS A 16 5.62 -14.31 -7.15
C HIS A 16 4.48 -14.98 -7.90
N ILE A 17 4.04 -14.34 -8.99
CA ILE A 17 3.05 -14.82 -9.94
C ILE A 17 3.79 -15.10 -11.26
N PRO A 18 4.19 -16.36 -11.51
CA PRO A 18 5.01 -16.71 -12.68
C PRO A 18 4.36 -16.34 -14.02
N GLU A 19 3.04 -16.51 -14.13
CA GLU A 19 2.30 -16.22 -15.36
C GLU A 19 2.35 -14.73 -15.75
N TRP A 20 2.51 -13.84 -14.76
CA TRP A 20 2.65 -12.41 -14.98
C TRP A 20 4.11 -11.96 -14.98
N ASN A 21 5.03 -12.84 -14.54
CA ASN A 21 6.39 -12.50 -14.18
C ASN A 21 6.41 -11.24 -13.27
N GLU A 22 5.56 -11.25 -12.24
CA GLU A 22 5.32 -10.11 -11.35
C GLU A 22 5.23 -10.59 -9.91
N GLN A 23 5.64 -9.75 -8.96
CA GLN A 23 5.62 -10.06 -7.54
C GLN A 23 4.72 -9.08 -6.79
N TYR A 24 4.23 -9.48 -5.61
CA TYR A 24 3.47 -8.58 -4.73
C TYR A 24 4.33 -7.43 -4.17
N HIS A 25 5.63 -7.65 -4.05
CA HIS A 25 6.63 -6.70 -3.56
C HIS A 25 7.93 -6.86 -4.33
N SER A 26 8.74 -5.82 -4.40
CA SER A 26 10.04 -5.84 -5.09
C SER A 26 10.94 -7.00 -4.64
N LYS A 27 11.52 -7.70 -5.62
CA LYS A 27 12.59 -8.70 -5.38
C LYS A 27 13.86 -8.11 -4.75
N HIS A 28 14.02 -6.79 -4.81
CA HIS A 28 15.17 -6.09 -4.20
C HIS A 28 14.97 -5.81 -2.70
N GLY A 29 13.82 -6.16 -2.14
CA GLY A 29 13.52 -6.05 -0.72
C GLY A 29 12.10 -5.57 -0.49
N ALA A 30 11.21 -6.44 0.00
CA ALA A 30 9.82 -6.07 0.24
C ALA A 30 9.69 -5.08 1.40
N ILE A 31 10.40 -5.36 2.51
CA ILE A 31 10.38 -4.50 3.69
C ILE A 31 11.07 -3.18 3.38
N GLN A 32 12.23 -3.19 2.73
CA GLN A 32 12.96 -1.97 2.37
C GLN A 32 12.15 -1.07 1.43
N GLU A 33 11.47 -1.64 0.43
CA GLU A 33 10.56 -0.89 -0.45
C GLU A 33 9.42 -0.26 0.35
N ALA A 34 8.77 -1.01 1.23
CA ALA A 34 7.66 -0.52 2.03
C ALA A 34 8.05 0.65 2.95
N TYR A 35 9.17 0.52 3.68
CA TYR A 35 9.70 1.61 4.50
C TYR A 35 10.06 2.84 3.66
N HIS A 36 10.70 2.65 2.50
CA HIS A 36 11.13 3.75 1.66
C HIS A 36 9.95 4.50 1.04
N VAL A 37 9.04 3.78 0.39
CA VAL A 37 7.94 4.37 -0.40
C VAL A 37 6.83 4.87 0.52
N PHE A 38 6.31 4.01 1.39
CA PHE A 38 5.06 4.27 2.10
C PHE A 38 5.27 4.92 3.45
N ILE A 39 6.33 4.55 4.18
CA ILE A 39 6.61 5.16 5.50
C ILE A 39 7.35 6.48 5.34
N ARG A 40 8.59 6.46 4.85
CA ARG A 40 9.46 7.66 4.78
C ARG A 40 8.91 8.71 3.84
N ASN A 41 8.55 8.32 2.62
CA ASN A 41 8.05 9.27 1.61
C ASN A 41 6.52 9.48 1.66
N GLY A 42 5.81 8.73 2.51
CA GLY A 42 4.37 8.86 2.73
C GLY A 42 4.03 9.28 4.16
N LEU A 43 3.88 8.32 5.08
CA LEU A 43 3.41 8.53 6.44
C LEU A 43 4.15 9.64 7.20
N GLU A 44 5.49 9.62 7.17
CA GLU A 44 6.33 10.58 7.88
C GLU A 44 6.22 12.01 7.34
N GLN A 45 5.65 12.17 6.13
CA GLN A 45 5.46 13.47 5.47
C GLN A 45 4.16 14.15 5.91
N ILE A 46 3.27 13.42 6.59
CA ILE A 46 2.02 13.97 7.11
C ILE A 46 2.27 14.51 8.52
N SER A 47 2.04 15.80 8.75
CA SER A 47 2.21 16.42 10.07
C SER A 47 1.05 16.15 11.04
N LYS A 48 -0.13 15.80 10.53
CA LYS A 48 -1.34 15.54 11.33
C LYS A 48 -1.16 14.37 12.31
N GLU A 49 -1.76 14.46 13.49
CA GLU A 49 -1.75 13.38 14.51
C GLU A 49 -2.85 12.33 14.30
N ASN A 50 -3.97 12.72 13.70
CA ASN A 50 -5.04 11.80 13.31
C ASN A 50 -5.04 11.72 11.79
N ILE A 51 -4.77 10.53 11.25
CA ILE A 51 -4.59 10.31 9.81
C ILE A 51 -5.55 9.23 9.35
N ALA A 52 -6.27 9.51 8.27
CA ALA A 52 -6.99 8.49 7.50
C ALA A 52 -6.13 8.06 6.31
N ILE A 53 -5.82 6.76 6.23
CA ILE A 53 -5.00 6.15 5.18
C ILE A 53 -5.87 5.24 4.32
N LEU A 54 -5.75 5.35 3.01
CA LEU A 54 -6.29 4.39 2.04
C LEU A 54 -5.15 3.65 1.35
N GLU A 55 -5.13 2.34 1.45
CA GLU A 55 -4.24 1.46 0.69
C GLU A 55 -5.00 0.84 -0.48
N ILE A 56 -4.45 1.03 -1.68
CA ILE A 56 -4.89 0.42 -2.91
C ILE A 56 -4.05 -0.82 -3.15
N GLY A 57 -4.66 -1.99 -2.97
CA GLY A 57 -3.97 -3.28 -3.00
C GLY A 57 -3.50 -3.69 -1.61
N PHE A 58 -4.44 -4.07 -0.72
CA PHE A 58 -4.08 -4.55 0.63
C PHE A 58 -3.12 -5.75 0.59
N GLY A 59 -3.24 -6.61 -0.44
CA GLY A 59 -2.26 -7.63 -0.76
C GLY A 59 -1.90 -8.54 0.41
N THR A 60 -0.62 -8.51 0.80
CA THR A 60 -0.08 -9.33 1.89
C THR A 60 -0.20 -8.69 3.27
N GLY A 61 -0.77 -7.48 3.36
CA GLY A 61 -0.91 -6.71 4.60
C GLY A 61 0.41 -6.10 5.12
N LEU A 62 1.49 -6.11 4.32
CA LEU A 62 2.81 -5.64 4.74
C LEU A 62 2.81 -4.15 5.11
N ASN A 63 2.29 -3.28 4.24
CA ASN A 63 2.28 -1.83 4.51
C ASN A 63 1.40 -1.50 5.72
N CYS A 64 0.26 -2.18 5.87
CA CYS A 64 -0.60 -2.05 7.05
C CYS A 64 0.13 -2.46 8.33
N LEU A 65 0.83 -3.61 8.32
CA LEU A 65 1.58 -4.09 9.48
C LEU A 65 2.71 -3.11 9.85
N ILE A 66 3.50 -2.67 8.88
CA ILE A 66 4.59 -1.71 9.14
C ILE A 66 4.01 -0.39 9.65
N THR A 67 2.94 0.13 9.04
CA THR A 67 2.28 1.37 9.52
C THR A 67 1.82 1.22 10.97
N LEU A 68 1.25 0.07 11.35
CA LEU A 68 0.83 -0.21 12.72
C LEU A 68 2.01 -0.30 13.70
N LEU A 69 3.16 -0.83 13.28
CA LEU A 69 4.34 -1.01 14.13
C LEU A 69 5.12 0.29 14.33
N GLU A 70 5.18 1.14 13.31
CA GLU A 70 6.04 2.33 13.27
C GLU A 70 5.32 3.62 13.67
N SER A 71 4.00 3.70 13.44
CA SER A 71 3.24 4.93 13.69
C SER A 71 3.06 5.18 15.19
N ASN A 72 3.40 6.40 15.63
CA ASN A 72 2.99 6.96 16.92
C ASN A 72 1.68 7.77 16.85
N LYS A 73 1.09 7.87 15.66
CA LYS A 73 -0.11 8.64 15.33
C LYS A 73 -1.37 7.81 15.47
N THR A 74 -2.53 8.47 15.58
CA THR A 74 -3.84 7.82 15.49
C THR A 74 -4.19 7.56 14.03
N ILE A 75 -4.25 6.29 13.63
CA ILE A 75 -4.47 5.86 12.25
C ILE A 75 -5.85 5.20 12.08
N HIS A 76 -6.59 5.71 11.10
CA HIS A 76 -7.74 5.04 10.50
C HIS A 76 -7.31 4.46 9.15
N TYR A 77 -7.01 3.16 9.14
CA TYR A 77 -6.47 2.47 7.97
C TYR A 77 -7.59 1.77 7.19
N ILE A 78 -7.69 2.07 5.91
CA ILE A 78 -8.60 1.41 4.98
C ILE A 78 -7.75 0.68 3.94
N GLY A 79 -7.91 -0.64 3.82
CA GLY A 79 -7.25 -1.43 2.79
C GLY A 79 -8.26 -1.97 1.80
N VAL A 80 -8.09 -1.69 0.50
CA VAL A 80 -8.98 -2.20 -0.56
C VAL A 80 -8.30 -3.32 -1.34
N GLU A 81 -9.00 -4.43 -1.53
CA GLU A 81 -8.49 -5.59 -2.25
C GLU A 81 -9.63 -6.38 -2.90
N ALA A 82 -9.54 -6.59 -4.21
CA ALA A 82 -10.54 -7.38 -4.95
C ALA A 82 -10.31 -8.88 -4.79
N TYR A 83 -9.04 -9.30 -4.65
CA TYR A 83 -8.61 -10.70 -4.64
C TYR A 83 -7.72 -11.02 -3.44
N PRO A 84 -8.29 -11.12 -2.22
CA PRO A 84 -7.53 -11.39 -1.00
C PRO A 84 -6.60 -12.59 -1.11
N VAL A 85 -5.39 -12.45 -0.58
CA VAL A 85 -4.41 -13.54 -0.47
C VAL A 85 -4.94 -14.60 0.50
N ALA A 86 -4.79 -15.88 0.16
CA ALA A 86 -5.27 -16.95 1.02
C ALA A 86 -4.42 -17.02 2.31
N LEU A 87 -5.06 -17.34 3.44
CA LEU A 87 -4.37 -17.44 4.73
C LEU A 87 -3.19 -18.42 4.71
N GLU A 88 -3.31 -19.53 3.96
CA GLU A 88 -2.22 -20.51 3.83
C GLU A 88 -1.00 -19.99 3.05
N GLU A 89 -1.17 -18.97 2.22
CA GLU A 89 -0.05 -18.31 1.53
C GLU A 89 0.59 -17.26 2.45
N LEU A 90 -0.23 -16.51 3.19
CA LEU A 90 0.23 -15.52 4.16
C LEU A 90 1.08 -16.14 5.26
N LYS A 91 0.72 -17.33 5.75
CA LYS A 91 1.50 -18.08 6.75
C LYS A 91 2.91 -18.46 6.29
N LYS A 92 3.18 -18.47 4.98
CA LYS A 92 4.51 -18.76 4.42
C LYS A 92 5.40 -17.52 4.34
N LEU A 93 4.87 -16.35 4.63
CA LEU A 93 5.62 -15.09 4.62
C LEU A 93 6.34 -14.91 5.95
N ASN A 94 7.59 -14.49 5.90
CA ASN A 94 8.48 -14.33 7.06
C ASN A 94 8.57 -12.87 7.53
N TYR A 95 7.54 -12.05 7.29
CA TYR A 95 7.57 -10.63 7.67
C TYR A 95 7.80 -10.45 9.17
N THR A 96 7.17 -11.28 9.98
CA THR A 96 7.27 -11.23 11.43
C THR A 96 8.62 -11.68 11.95
N ASP A 97 9.47 -12.28 11.12
CA ASP A 97 10.84 -12.67 11.51
C ASP A 97 11.83 -11.55 11.18
N ASN A 98 11.54 -10.78 10.11
CA ASN A 98 12.43 -9.74 9.59
C ASN A 98 12.09 -8.33 10.10
N LEU A 99 10.87 -8.10 10.60
CA LEU A 99 10.45 -6.81 11.15
C LEU A 99 10.85 -6.67 12.62
N ASN A 100 11.22 -5.45 13.00
CA ASN A 100 11.37 -5.06 14.40
C ASN A 100 10.00 -4.78 15.04
N GLY A 101 9.98 -4.62 16.36
CA GLY A 101 8.76 -4.31 17.10
C GLY A 101 8.18 -5.50 17.89
N LYS A 102 7.49 -5.13 18.97
CA LYS A 102 6.80 -6.07 19.86
C LYS A 102 5.46 -6.48 19.25
N ASN A 103 4.98 -7.68 19.57
CA ASN A 103 3.67 -8.20 19.15
C ASN A 103 3.43 -8.30 17.63
N LYS A 104 4.46 -8.12 16.77
CA LYS A 104 4.33 -8.17 15.30
C LYS A 104 3.63 -9.43 14.77
N ALA A 105 3.93 -10.61 15.33
CA ALA A 105 3.26 -11.85 14.96
C ALA A 105 1.77 -11.85 15.30
N ASN A 106 1.43 -11.39 16.51
CA ASN A 106 0.04 -11.23 16.92
C ASN A 106 -0.70 -10.21 16.06
N TYR A 107 -0.09 -9.05 15.78
CA TYR A 107 -0.70 -8.05 14.91
C TYR A 107 -0.91 -8.57 13.49
N PHE A 108 0.06 -9.28 12.92
CA PHE A 108 -0.09 -9.90 11.61
C PHE A 108 -1.24 -10.91 11.58
N GLN A 109 -1.43 -11.70 12.64
CA GLN A 109 -2.58 -12.58 12.76
C GLN A 109 -3.90 -11.79 12.87
N VAL A 110 -3.95 -10.76 13.71
CA VAL A 110 -5.15 -9.96 13.95
C VAL A 110 -5.61 -9.24 12.68
N ILE A 111 -4.72 -8.57 11.95
CA ILE A 111 -5.11 -7.83 10.72
C ILE A 111 -5.70 -8.78 9.66
N HIS A 112 -5.22 -10.03 9.59
CA HIS A 112 -5.72 -11.02 8.64
C HIS A 112 -7.02 -11.69 9.12
N ALA A 113 -7.20 -11.84 10.43
CA ALA A 113 -8.42 -12.36 11.03
C ALA A 113 -9.59 -11.36 11.03
N CYS A 114 -9.32 -10.05 10.89
CA CYS A 114 -10.38 -9.04 10.83
C CYS A 114 -11.39 -9.36 9.69
N PRO A 115 -12.70 -9.29 9.96
CA PRO A 115 -13.71 -9.42 8.92
C PRO A 115 -13.57 -8.32 7.87
N TRP A 116 -13.95 -8.64 6.63
CA TRP A 116 -14.08 -7.66 5.55
C TRP A 116 -15.30 -6.77 5.79
N ASP A 117 -15.20 -5.53 5.33
CA ASP A 117 -16.23 -4.49 5.33
C ASP A 117 -16.71 -4.05 6.73
N VAL A 118 -15.97 -4.41 7.77
CA VAL A 118 -16.23 -4.02 9.16
C VAL A 118 -15.01 -3.35 9.75
N LYS A 119 -15.21 -2.18 10.37
CA LYS A 119 -14.16 -1.48 11.11
C LYS A 119 -13.78 -2.25 12.38
N GLN A 120 -12.50 -2.48 12.58
CA GLN A 120 -11.94 -3.15 13.76
C GLN A 120 -10.92 -2.26 14.45
N GLN A 121 -10.96 -2.23 15.79
CA GLN A 121 -9.93 -1.56 16.58
C GLN A 121 -8.79 -2.55 16.85
N ILE A 122 -7.57 -2.25 16.39
CA ILE A 122 -6.40 -3.14 16.48
C ILE A 122 -5.52 -2.80 17.68
N SER A 123 -5.39 -1.49 17.98
CA SER A 123 -4.68 -0.96 19.14
C SER A 123 -5.38 0.32 19.61
N LYS A 124 -4.92 0.98 20.68
CA LYS A 124 -5.52 2.26 21.14
C LYS A 124 -5.52 3.35 20.05
N GLN A 125 -4.50 3.37 19.20
CA GLN A 125 -4.29 4.40 18.18
C GLN A 125 -4.49 3.87 16.75
N PHE A 126 -4.92 2.62 16.55
CA PHE A 126 -5.02 2.05 15.21
C PHE A 126 -6.32 1.31 15.02
N SER A 127 -7.04 1.68 13.96
CA SER A 127 -8.21 0.96 13.47
C SER A 127 -8.01 0.54 12.01
N LEU A 128 -8.53 -0.63 11.65
CA LEU A 128 -8.44 -1.20 10.31
C LEU A 128 -9.85 -1.50 9.79
N THR A 129 -10.12 -1.10 8.55
CA THR A 129 -11.24 -1.59 7.75
C THR A 129 -10.68 -2.16 6.45
N LYS A 130 -10.85 -3.46 6.21
CA LYS A 130 -10.51 -4.07 4.92
C LYS A 130 -11.76 -4.10 4.06
N GLN A 131 -11.71 -3.68 2.80
CA GLN A 131 -12.86 -3.66 1.90
C GLN A 131 -12.61 -4.58 0.70
N LYS A 132 -13.54 -5.52 0.47
CA LYS A 132 -13.39 -6.49 -0.61
C LYS A 132 -14.11 -6.00 -1.86
N LYS A 133 -13.46 -5.12 -2.62
CA LYS A 133 -14.04 -4.48 -3.81
C LYS A 133 -12.96 -4.09 -4.81
N PHE A 134 -13.37 -3.81 -6.03
CA PHE A 134 -12.51 -3.22 -7.05
C PHE A 134 -12.23 -1.74 -6.75
N PHE A 135 -11.09 -1.24 -7.22
CA PHE A 135 -10.69 0.15 -6.97
C PHE A 135 -11.63 1.16 -7.66
N GLN A 136 -12.26 0.76 -8.76
CA GLN A 136 -13.28 1.51 -9.48
C GLN A 136 -14.58 1.72 -8.67
N GLU A 137 -14.80 0.90 -7.64
CA GLU A 137 -15.98 0.96 -6.76
C GLU A 137 -15.75 1.83 -5.52
N ILE A 138 -14.58 2.45 -5.40
CA ILE A 138 -14.33 3.44 -4.35
C ILE A 138 -15.11 4.71 -4.69
N THR A 139 -16.00 5.11 -3.77
CA THR A 139 -16.86 6.30 -3.90
C THR A 139 -16.58 7.34 -2.83
N ASP A 140 -15.55 7.11 -1.99
CA ASP A 140 -15.14 8.01 -0.93
C ASP A 140 -14.71 9.37 -1.51
N VAL A 141 -15.10 10.46 -0.85
CA VAL A 141 -14.79 11.84 -1.26
C VAL A 141 -14.27 12.61 -0.05
N ASN A 142 -13.12 13.28 -0.20
CA ASN A 142 -12.53 14.13 0.83
C ASN A 142 -12.32 13.39 2.18
N THR A 143 -11.93 12.11 2.11
CA THR A 143 -11.90 11.20 3.26
C THR A 143 -10.50 10.99 3.80
N TYR A 144 -9.50 10.86 2.92
CA TYR A 144 -8.16 10.39 3.30
C TYR A 144 -7.12 11.51 3.29
N ASP A 145 -6.17 11.43 4.21
CA ASP A 145 -5.00 12.31 4.23
C ASP A 145 -3.83 11.73 3.43
N LEU A 146 -3.80 10.40 3.28
CA LEU A 146 -2.73 9.66 2.63
C LEU A 146 -3.28 8.46 1.85
N ILE A 147 -2.81 8.29 0.62
CA ILE A 147 -3.04 7.09 -0.19
C ILE A 147 -1.71 6.36 -0.42
N TYR A 148 -1.67 5.08 -0.03
CA TYR A 148 -0.68 4.13 -0.50
C TYR A 148 -1.19 3.49 -1.79
N PHE A 149 -0.64 3.89 -2.92
CA PHE A 149 -1.03 3.34 -4.22
C PHE A 149 -0.09 2.19 -4.58
N ASP A 150 -0.44 0.99 -4.11
CA ASP A 150 0.37 -0.24 -4.20
C ASP A 150 -0.29 -1.32 -5.09
N ALA A 151 -0.80 -0.89 -6.25
CA ALA A 151 -1.31 -1.80 -7.26
C ALA A 151 -0.17 -2.53 -7.98
N PHE A 152 -0.45 -3.67 -8.60
CA PHE A 152 0.49 -4.30 -9.52
C PHE A 152 0.85 -3.37 -10.68
N GLY A 153 2.08 -3.49 -11.18
CA GLY A 153 2.64 -2.55 -12.13
C GLY A 153 1.84 -2.43 -13.44
N ALA A 154 1.89 -1.24 -14.05
CA ALA A 154 1.16 -0.92 -15.28
C ALA A 154 1.46 -1.82 -16.49
N ARG A 155 2.48 -2.70 -16.41
CA ARG A 155 2.75 -3.69 -17.45
C ARG A 155 1.71 -4.83 -17.41
N VAL A 156 1.31 -5.24 -16.22
CA VAL A 156 0.40 -6.37 -16.01
C VAL A 156 -1.05 -5.93 -15.79
N GLN A 157 -1.24 -4.76 -15.18
CA GLN A 157 -2.57 -4.20 -14.93
C GLN A 157 -2.64 -2.72 -15.34
N PRO A 158 -2.46 -2.38 -16.63
CA PRO A 158 -2.47 -1.00 -17.11
C PRO A 158 -3.75 -0.23 -16.78
N GLU A 159 -4.89 -0.91 -16.68
CA GLU A 159 -6.20 -0.36 -16.36
C GLU A 159 -6.24 0.36 -15.01
N LEU A 160 -5.38 -0.05 -14.07
CA LEU A 160 -5.28 0.54 -12.74
C LEU A 160 -4.52 1.87 -12.73
N TRP A 161 -3.78 2.19 -13.80
CA TRP A 161 -2.90 3.36 -13.89
C TRP A 161 -3.43 4.43 -14.84
N THR A 162 -4.75 4.52 -14.95
CA THR A 162 -5.46 5.41 -15.86
C THR A 162 -5.92 6.69 -15.16
N GLU A 163 -6.20 7.74 -15.93
CA GLU A 163 -6.81 8.97 -15.41
C GLU A 163 -8.10 8.67 -14.64
N LYS A 164 -8.93 7.73 -15.12
CA LYS A 164 -10.15 7.30 -14.43
C LYS A 164 -9.90 6.85 -12.99
N ILE A 165 -8.87 6.03 -12.76
CA ILE A 165 -8.51 5.58 -11.40
C ILE A 165 -7.94 6.74 -10.59
N PHE A 166 -7.05 7.54 -11.18
CA PHE A 166 -6.49 8.68 -10.47
C PHE A 166 -7.53 9.76 -10.13
N THR A 167 -8.60 9.92 -10.91
CA THR A 167 -9.74 10.79 -10.56
C THR A 167 -10.42 10.31 -9.29
N ILE A 168 -10.61 8.99 -9.13
CA ILE A 168 -11.16 8.44 -7.89
C ILE A 168 -10.21 8.76 -6.73
N MET A 169 -8.90 8.51 -6.88
CA MET A 169 -7.92 8.79 -5.83
C MET A 169 -7.87 10.27 -5.45
N TYR A 170 -7.89 11.16 -6.44
CA TYR A 170 -7.92 12.61 -6.23
C TYR A 170 -9.17 13.04 -5.49
N ASN A 171 -10.34 12.51 -5.86
CA ASN A 171 -11.60 12.82 -5.18
C ASN A 171 -11.60 12.31 -3.75
N SER A 172 -11.05 11.12 -3.50
CA SER A 172 -10.99 10.50 -2.17
C SER A 172 -10.03 11.20 -1.21
N LEU A 173 -8.99 11.88 -1.72
CA LEU A 173 -8.08 12.67 -0.90
C LEU A 173 -8.72 13.97 -0.39
N ARG A 174 -8.34 14.35 0.83
CA ARG A 174 -8.55 15.69 1.37
C ARG A 174 -7.62 16.70 0.71
N GLU A 175 -7.95 17.97 0.84
CA GLU A 175 -7.06 19.06 0.42
C GLU A 175 -5.68 18.92 1.07
N ASN A 176 -4.60 19.08 0.29
CA ASN A 176 -3.21 18.80 0.69
C ASN A 176 -2.94 17.32 1.03
N GLY A 177 -3.86 16.42 0.71
CA GLY A 177 -3.68 14.98 0.87
C GLY A 177 -2.63 14.44 -0.10
N ILE A 178 -1.92 13.40 0.31
CA ILE A 178 -0.78 12.86 -0.43
C ILE A 178 -1.11 11.48 -0.99
N LEU A 179 -0.66 11.18 -2.20
CA LEU A 179 -0.57 9.83 -2.76
C LEU A 179 0.89 9.49 -3.00
N VAL A 180 1.32 8.30 -2.57
CA VAL A 180 2.66 7.75 -2.84
C VAL A 180 2.59 6.42 -3.57
N THR A 181 3.53 6.21 -4.49
CA THR A 181 3.64 4.95 -5.22
C THR A 181 5.08 4.67 -5.64
N TYR A 182 5.46 3.39 -5.69
CA TYR A 182 6.76 2.98 -6.21
C TYR A 182 6.94 3.26 -7.71
N ALA A 183 5.84 3.44 -8.45
CA ALA A 183 5.87 3.51 -9.91
C ALA A 183 6.22 4.92 -10.41
N ALA A 184 7.13 5.01 -11.38
CA ALA A 184 7.60 6.29 -11.93
C ALA A 184 7.54 6.40 -13.46
N LYS A 185 6.74 5.57 -14.14
CA LYS A 185 6.59 5.68 -15.60
C LYS A 185 6.00 7.03 -15.99
N GLY A 186 6.50 7.61 -17.09
CA GLY A 186 6.06 8.91 -17.58
C GLY A 186 4.56 8.97 -17.91
N THR A 187 3.96 7.86 -18.34
CA THR A 187 2.50 7.75 -18.59
C THR A 187 1.69 7.92 -17.30
N ILE A 188 2.14 7.30 -16.20
CA ILE A 188 1.50 7.40 -14.88
C ILE A 188 1.53 8.85 -14.39
N ARG A 189 2.72 9.48 -14.45
CA ARG A 189 2.87 10.89 -14.06
C ARG A 189 1.95 11.81 -14.86
N ARG A 190 1.85 11.62 -16.19
CA ARG A 190 0.95 12.44 -17.02
C ARG A 190 -0.51 12.24 -16.65
N ALA A 191 -0.94 11.00 -16.38
CA ALA A 191 -2.30 10.72 -15.95
C ALA A 191 -2.63 11.38 -14.61
N MET A 192 -1.72 11.34 -13.63
CA MET A 192 -1.89 12.04 -12.35
C MET A 192 -2.01 13.56 -12.53
N ILE A 193 -1.14 14.17 -13.34
CA ILE A 193 -1.18 15.62 -13.63
C ILE A 193 -2.48 16.00 -14.34
N ALA A 194 -2.94 15.19 -15.31
CA ALA A 194 -4.17 15.46 -16.04
C ALA A 194 -5.41 15.52 -15.14
N VAL A 195 -5.41 14.77 -14.03
CA VAL A 195 -6.48 14.78 -13.02
C VAL A 195 -6.41 15.99 -12.08
N GLY A 196 -5.25 16.64 -11.97
CA GLY A 196 -5.05 17.83 -11.12
C GLY A 196 -4.00 17.68 -10.02
N PHE A 197 -3.36 16.51 -9.89
CA PHE A 197 -2.29 16.35 -8.90
C PHE A 197 -1.07 17.21 -9.23
N SER A 198 -0.48 17.82 -8.19
CA SER A 198 0.92 18.24 -8.23
C SER A 198 1.83 17.03 -8.01
N VAL A 199 2.67 16.70 -8.99
CA VAL A 199 3.46 15.44 -8.97
C VAL A 199 4.96 15.71 -8.99
N GLU A 200 5.65 15.21 -7.98
CA GLU A 200 7.11 15.23 -7.86
C GLU A 200 7.71 13.83 -8.06
N ARG A 201 8.98 13.83 -8.47
CA ARG A 201 9.79 12.60 -8.57
C ARG A 201 10.75 12.58 -7.41
N LEU A 202 10.80 11.45 -6.73
CA LEU A 202 11.68 11.22 -5.59
C LEU A 202 12.64 10.06 -5.91
N PRO A 203 13.79 9.96 -5.23
CA PRO A 203 14.66 8.79 -5.34
C PRO A 203 13.87 7.50 -5.07
N GLY A 204 14.00 6.51 -5.95
CA GLY A 204 13.29 5.24 -5.83
C GLY A 204 13.85 4.34 -4.71
N PRO A 205 13.09 3.32 -4.30
CA PRO A 205 13.60 2.25 -3.41
C PRO A 205 14.67 1.41 -4.12
N PRO A 206 15.39 0.51 -3.40
CA PRO A 206 16.36 -0.40 -4.00
C PRO A 206 15.82 -1.09 -5.28
N GLY A 207 16.60 -1.00 -6.36
CA GLY A 207 16.22 -1.54 -7.67
C GLY A 207 15.39 -0.60 -8.56
N LYS A 208 14.94 0.56 -8.07
CA LYS A 208 14.21 1.58 -8.85
C LYS A 208 14.92 2.93 -8.77
N ARG A 209 14.99 3.64 -9.91
CA ARG A 209 15.66 4.96 -9.97
C ARG A 209 14.81 6.06 -9.34
N GLU A 210 13.53 6.05 -9.64
CA GLU A 210 12.57 7.08 -9.24
C GLU A 210 11.31 6.43 -8.68
N MET A 211 10.62 7.15 -7.82
CA MET A 211 9.24 6.91 -7.39
C MET A 211 8.43 8.21 -7.52
N LEU A 212 7.11 8.14 -7.36
CA LEU A 212 6.24 9.33 -7.43
C LEU A 212 5.57 9.61 -6.09
N ARG A 213 5.48 10.90 -5.78
CA ARG A 213 4.58 11.45 -4.78
C ARG A 213 3.72 12.52 -5.44
N ALA A 214 2.45 12.49 -5.13
CA ALA A 214 1.45 13.40 -5.67
C ALA A 214 0.70 14.07 -4.51
N THR A 215 0.38 15.35 -4.65
CA THR A 215 -0.38 16.13 -3.68
C THR A 215 -1.62 16.69 -4.37
N LYS A 216 -2.76 16.61 -3.67
CA LYS A 216 -4.01 17.28 -4.05
C LYS A 216 -3.94 18.76 -3.71
#